data_AF-M0C2L6-F1
#
_entry.id   AF-M0C2L6-F1
#
_cell.length_a   1.000
_cell.length_b   1.000
_cell.length_c   1.000
_cell.angle_alpha   90.00
_cell.angle_beta   90.00
_cell.angle_gamma   90.00
#
_symmetry.space_group_name_H-M   'P 1'
#
loop_
_entity.id
_entity.type
_entity.pdbx_description
1 polymer ?
#
loop_
_entity_poly.entity_id
_entity_poly.type
_entity_poly.pdbx_seq_one_letter_code
_entity_poly.pdbx_strand_id
1 'polypeptide(L)'
;MTTPRAINAALMLLVASGGAVFLAVGVAVAEPNSSPGIPADGPDYGVNETRFPLLWSDDLDQQNRSSEEFEDTISSAPEFSTRLAGSTDVPFEKPIEDVERWNNGDLQDFDPGSEKTSVHPERAHLEDGLYIRDAYTSIVAVQPSTVLHSGNTSTRYITPDGEVLVIADYRVRVPDDDTSGSVRHHWSIADTAVDTVVLQTDSWVLDADRGHRSTLEYRGLSGAQNLTVEATVTARLRHETRTCTDYNSTIGSCEGSWETE
;
A
#
# COMPACT_ATOMS: atom_id res chain seq x y z
N MET A 1 -27.68 -31.53 -6.80
CA MET A 1 -27.32 -31.77 -5.38
C MET A 1 -26.12 -30.89 -5.10
N THR A 2 -26.40 -29.67 -4.68
CA THR A 2 -25.44 -28.57 -4.47
C THR A 2 -25.36 -28.33 -2.97
N THR A 3 -24.18 -28.57 -2.41
CA THR A 3 -23.87 -28.28 -1.01
C THR A 3 -23.51 -26.81 -0.89
N PRO A 4 -24.18 -25.99 -0.08
CA PRO A 4 -23.73 -24.62 0.17
C PRO A 4 -22.52 -24.66 1.12
N ARG A 5 -21.38 -24.13 0.68
CA ARG A 5 -20.26 -23.81 1.57
C ARG A 5 -20.64 -22.55 2.36
N ALA A 6 -20.57 -22.68 3.68
CA ALA A 6 -20.89 -21.64 4.63
C ALA A 6 -19.98 -20.41 4.42
N ILE A 7 -20.59 -19.28 4.09
CA ILE A 7 -19.99 -17.97 4.29
C ILE A 7 -20.09 -17.73 5.80
N ASN A 8 -18.96 -17.77 6.50
CA ASN A 8 -18.91 -17.43 7.91
C ASN A 8 -19.26 -15.95 8.06
N ALA A 9 -20.51 -15.68 8.43
CA ALA A 9 -20.94 -14.39 8.94
C ALA A 9 -20.33 -14.19 10.33
N ALA A 10 -19.36 -13.28 10.45
CA ALA A 10 -18.92 -12.80 11.75
C ALA A 10 -19.95 -11.79 12.26
N LEU A 11 -20.80 -12.21 13.21
CA LEU A 11 -21.83 -11.37 13.81
C LEU A 11 -21.77 -11.39 15.34
N MET A 12 -21.51 -10.19 15.88
CA MET A 12 -22.02 -9.54 17.11
C MET A 12 -21.58 -9.93 18.54
N LEU A 13 -21.12 -8.85 19.22
CA LEU A 13 -21.49 -8.28 20.53
C LEU A 13 -21.57 -9.18 21.80
N LEU A 14 -20.89 -8.77 22.90
CA LEU A 14 -21.46 -7.89 23.95
C LEU A 14 -20.50 -7.63 25.14
N VAL A 15 -20.31 -6.34 25.42
CA VAL A 15 -20.11 -5.60 26.68
C VAL A 15 -19.63 -6.34 27.94
N ALA A 16 -18.47 -5.91 28.44
CA ALA A 16 -18.17 -5.79 29.86
C ALA A 16 -17.49 -4.43 30.08
N SER A 17 -17.90 -3.72 31.15
CA SER A 17 -17.36 -2.44 31.63
C SER A 17 -15.83 -2.36 31.52
N GLY A 18 -15.32 -1.33 30.82
CA GLY A 18 -13.91 -1.14 30.49
C GLY A 18 -13.58 -1.52 29.03
N GLY A 19 -13.51 -0.51 28.15
CA GLY A 19 -12.93 -0.59 26.80
C GLY A 19 -13.59 -1.58 25.82
N ALA A 20 -14.60 -1.13 25.06
CA ALA A 20 -15.15 -1.92 23.95
C ALA A 20 -14.23 -1.87 22.71
N VAL A 21 -13.79 -3.04 22.24
CA VAL A 21 -12.93 -3.21 21.05
C VAL A 21 -13.78 -3.56 19.82
N PHE A 22 -13.63 -2.84 18.72
CA PHE A 22 -14.29 -3.09 17.43
C PHE A 22 -13.26 -3.51 16.37
N LEU A 23 -13.63 -4.39 15.42
CA LEU A 23 -12.79 -4.87 14.31
C LEU A 23 -13.49 -4.56 12.98
N ALA A 24 -12.76 -4.11 11.95
CA ALA A 24 -13.27 -3.92 10.57
C ALA A 24 -12.22 -4.39 9.54
N VAL A 25 -12.63 -4.82 8.35
CA VAL A 25 -11.76 -5.42 7.29
C VAL A 25 -12.09 -4.80 5.93
N GLY A 26 -11.11 -4.66 5.01
CA GLY A 26 -11.30 -4.14 3.64
C GLY A 26 -10.39 -4.79 2.58
N VAL A 27 -10.71 -4.67 1.28
CA VAL A 27 -10.03 -5.34 0.12
C VAL A 27 -9.81 -4.37 -1.05
N ALA A 28 -8.67 -4.44 -1.77
CA ALA A 28 -8.38 -3.56 -2.93
C ALA A 28 -7.66 -4.29 -4.09
N VAL A 29 -7.78 -3.78 -5.33
CA VAL A 29 -7.18 -4.32 -6.58
C VAL A 29 -6.48 -3.19 -7.37
N ALA A 30 -5.33 -3.48 -8.00
CA ALA A 30 -4.46 -2.50 -8.68
C ALA A 30 -4.54 -2.53 -10.23
N GLU A 31 -4.31 -1.38 -10.89
CA GLU A 31 -4.19 -1.20 -12.35
C GLU A 31 -2.83 -0.57 -12.76
N PRO A 32 -2.24 -0.89 -13.94
CA PRO A 32 -0.96 -0.34 -14.38
C PRO A 32 -1.06 1.10 -14.92
N ASN A 33 0.03 1.88 -14.83
CA ASN A 33 0.16 3.24 -15.35
C ASN A 33 1.48 3.44 -16.13
N SER A 34 1.50 4.39 -17.07
CA SER A 34 2.71 4.87 -17.77
C SER A 34 3.41 5.99 -16.99
N SER A 35 4.75 5.95 -16.96
CA SER A 35 5.61 6.90 -16.26
C SER A 35 5.85 8.18 -17.09
N PRO A 36 5.90 9.39 -16.49
CA PRO A 36 6.14 10.63 -17.22
C PRO A 36 7.59 10.84 -17.69
N GLY A 37 8.53 9.96 -17.30
CA GLY A 37 9.95 10.03 -17.69
C GLY A 37 10.87 9.39 -16.64
N ILE A 38 12.17 9.40 -16.89
CA ILE A 38 13.22 9.03 -15.92
C ILE A 38 13.12 9.94 -14.65
N PRO A 39 12.93 9.39 -13.45
CA PRO A 39 12.89 10.13 -12.20
C PRO A 39 14.19 10.89 -11.90
N ALA A 40 14.04 12.04 -11.24
CA ALA A 40 15.16 12.94 -10.89
C ALA A 40 15.87 12.56 -9.58
N ASP A 41 15.33 11.61 -8.83
CA ASP A 41 15.81 11.13 -7.55
C ASP A 41 16.82 9.97 -7.66
N GLY A 42 17.10 9.47 -8.87
CA GLY A 42 18.10 8.43 -9.10
C GLY A 42 19.36 8.90 -9.86
N PRO A 43 20.36 8.00 -10.00
CA PRO A 43 20.37 6.62 -9.50
C PRO A 43 20.51 6.55 -7.98
N ASP A 44 19.81 5.60 -7.36
CA ASP A 44 19.91 5.28 -5.93
C ASP A 44 19.90 3.74 -5.71
N TYR A 45 19.90 3.31 -4.45
CA TYR A 45 19.84 1.92 -3.98
C TYR A 45 20.98 1.04 -4.51
N GLY A 46 22.07 1.67 -4.96
CA GLY A 46 23.23 1.01 -5.58
C GLY A 46 23.01 0.57 -7.03
N VAL A 47 21.98 1.10 -7.71
CA VAL A 47 21.82 0.93 -9.17
C VAL A 47 22.92 1.70 -9.90
N ASN A 48 23.51 1.10 -10.93
CA ASN A 48 24.59 1.73 -11.68
C ASN A 48 24.08 2.94 -12.50
N GLU A 49 24.83 4.04 -12.53
CA GLU A 49 24.50 5.27 -13.28
C GLU A 49 24.22 5.05 -14.78
N THR A 50 24.87 4.06 -15.40
CA THR A 50 24.62 3.70 -16.82
C THR A 50 23.41 2.77 -17.00
N ARG A 51 22.97 2.11 -15.93
CA ARG A 51 21.81 1.19 -15.94
C ARG A 51 20.51 1.86 -15.55
N PHE A 52 20.57 2.80 -14.60
CA PHE A 52 19.39 3.46 -14.05
C PHE A 52 18.48 4.08 -15.12
N PRO A 53 18.99 4.84 -16.11
CA PRO A 53 18.11 5.40 -17.14
C PRO A 53 17.35 4.34 -17.94
N LEU A 54 17.95 3.15 -18.11
CA LEU A 54 17.38 2.07 -18.91
C LEU A 54 16.24 1.34 -18.19
N LEU A 55 16.04 1.55 -16.88
CA LEU A 55 14.96 0.92 -16.11
C LEU A 55 13.58 1.49 -16.47
N TRP A 56 13.55 2.68 -17.06
CA TRP A 56 12.34 3.45 -17.36
C TRP A 56 11.87 3.26 -18.80
N SER A 57 11.97 2.04 -19.33
CA SER A 57 11.33 1.71 -20.61
C SER A 57 9.80 1.77 -20.46
N ASP A 58 9.10 2.15 -21.54
CA ASP A 58 7.68 2.52 -21.60
C ASP A 58 7.37 3.92 -21.03
N ASP A 59 8.39 4.76 -20.85
CA ASP A 59 8.23 6.19 -20.57
C ASP A 59 7.96 6.99 -21.85
N LEU A 60 7.73 8.30 -21.71
CA LEU A 60 7.50 9.17 -22.86
C LEU A 60 8.82 9.54 -23.55
N ASP A 61 9.07 8.91 -24.69
CA ASP A 61 10.19 9.25 -25.57
C ASP A 61 10.17 10.70 -26.05
N GLN A 62 11.35 11.33 -26.04
CA GLN A 62 11.53 12.68 -26.58
C GLN A 62 11.46 12.66 -28.11
N GLN A 63 10.32 13.10 -28.60
CA GLN A 63 10.10 13.29 -30.04
C GLN A 63 11.09 14.33 -30.57
N ASN A 64 11.80 14.00 -31.65
CA ASN A 64 12.66 14.90 -32.44
C ASN A 64 14.11 15.12 -31.98
N ARG A 65 14.75 14.11 -31.35
CA ARG A 65 16.22 14.12 -31.18
C ARG A 65 16.95 13.88 -32.51
N SER A 66 17.99 14.66 -32.78
CA SER A 66 18.82 14.48 -33.98
C SER A 66 19.98 13.51 -33.72
N SER A 67 20.47 12.84 -34.75
CA SER A 67 21.66 11.98 -34.64
C SER A 67 22.92 12.76 -34.23
N GLU A 68 23.00 14.05 -34.58
CA GLU A 68 24.10 14.96 -34.20
C GLU A 68 24.21 15.11 -32.66
N GLU A 69 23.09 14.98 -31.95
CA GLU A 69 23.05 14.99 -30.50
C GLU A 69 23.77 13.77 -29.89
N PHE A 70 23.96 12.68 -30.63
CA PHE A 70 24.73 11.51 -30.19
C PHE A 70 26.20 11.53 -30.61
N GLU A 71 26.58 12.32 -31.63
CA GLU A 71 27.93 12.28 -32.21
C GLU A 71 28.89 13.32 -31.58
N ASP A 72 28.42 14.53 -31.27
CA ASP A 72 29.32 15.65 -30.91
C ASP A 72 29.25 16.09 -29.43
N THR A 73 28.26 15.61 -28.66
CA THR A 73 27.87 16.28 -27.39
C THR A 73 27.79 15.35 -26.17
N ILE A 74 28.31 14.13 -26.23
CA ILE A 74 28.23 13.17 -25.10
C ILE A 74 29.55 13.13 -24.33
N SER A 75 29.51 13.61 -23.10
CA SER A 75 30.66 13.76 -22.22
C SER A 75 30.97 12.51 -21.37
N SER A 76 30.02 11.57 -21.26
CA SER A 76 30.16 10.37 -20.43
C SER A 76 29.21 9.22 -20.81
N ALA A 77 29.51 8.00 -20.31
CA ALA A 77 28.65 6.84 -20.51
C ALA A 77 27.26 6.93 -19.84
N PRO A 78 27.12 7.49 -18.61
CA PRO A 78 25.81 7.76 -18.03
C PRO A 78 24.98 8.72 -18.89
N GLU A 79 25.60 9.80 -19.39
CA GLU A 79 24.91 10.75 -20.27
C GLU A 79 24.44 10.08 -21.57
N PHE A 80 25.26 9.22 -22.17
CA PHE A 80 24.84 8.41 -23.31
C PHE A 80 23.60 7.58 -22.97
N SER A 81 23.61 6.90 -21.83
CA SER A 81 22.54 5.99 -21.40
C SER A 81 21.24 6.76 -21.16
N THR A 82 21.29 7.93 -20.54
CA THR A 82 20.14 8.82 -20.36
C THR A 82 19.57 9.33 -21.68
N ARG A 83 20.43 9.69 -22.64
CA ARG A 83 19.97 10.12 -23.96
C ARG A 83 19.33 8.98 -24.74
N LEU A 84 19.92 7.78 -24.67
CA LEU A 84 19.38 6.59 -25.29
C LEU A 84 18.00 6.26 -24.72
N ALA A 85 17.89 6.11 -23.40
CA ALA A 85 16.64 5.80 -22.71
C ALA A 85 15.53 6.81 -23.02
N GLY A 86 15.83 8.12 -22.96
CA GLY A 86 14.81 9.12 -23.28
C GLY A 86 14.52 9.30 -24.78
N SER A 87 15.11 8.48 -25.65
CA SER A 87 14.87 8.51 -27.11
C SER A 87 14.18 7.24 -27.63
N THR A 88 14.31 6.15 -26.90
CA THR A 88 13.73 4.85 -27.23
C THR A 88 13.76 3.93 -26.02
N ASP A 89 12.75 3.08 -25.93
CA ASP A 89 12.75 1.92 -25.04
C ASP A 89 13.91 0.96 -25.32
N VAL A 90 14.50 0.42 -24.25
CA VAL A 90 15.61 -0.55 -24.33
C VAL A 90 15.13 -1.91 -23.81
N PRO A 91 14.85 -2.89 -24.69
CA PRO A 91 14.41 -4.20 -24.25
C PRO A 91 15.56 -5.00 -23.62
N PHE A 92 15.22 -5.81 -22.61
CA PHE A 92 16.12 -6.80 -22.03
C PHE A 92 15.67 -8.22 -22.38
N GLU A 93 16.62 -9.11 -22.68
CA GLU A 93 16.32 -10.52 -23.01
C GLU A 93 15.73 -11.31 -21.84
N LYS A 94 15.96 -10.84 -20.61
CA LYS A 94 15.46 -11.40 -19.36
C LYS A 94 15.33 -10.29 -18.31
N PRO A 95 14.52 -10.47 -17.26
CA PRO A 95 14.49 -9.56 -16.12
C PRO A 95 15.91 -9.34 -15.58
N ILE A 96 16.23 -8.07 -15.26
CA ILE A 96 17.53 -7.66 -14.72
C ILE A 96 17.39 -7.32 -13.23
N GLU A 97 18.42 -7.66 -12.44
CA GLU A 97 18.45 -7.45 -10.99
C GLU A 97 18.34 -5.96 -10.59
N ASP A 98 18.76 -5.04 -11.47
CA ASP A 98 18.70 -3.60 -11.22
C ASP A 98 17.25 -3.10 -11.00
N VAL A 99 16.26 -3.72 -11.67
CA VAL A 99 14.83 -3.40 -11.46
C VAL A 99 14.39 -3.86 -10.06
N GLU A 100 14.77 -5.06 -9.66
CA GLU A 100 14.44 -5.61 -8.34
C GLU A 100 15.07 -4.78 -7.22
N ARG A 101 16.32 -4.35 -7.43
CA ARG A 101 17.04 -3.47 -6.51
C ARG A 101 16.36 -2.13 -6.34
N TRP A 102 15.92 -1.52 -7.44
CA TRP A 102 15.16 -0.27 -7.41
C TRP A 102 13.83 -0.45 -6.67
N ASN A 103 13.02 -1.43 -7.05
CA ASN A 103 11.71 -1.69 -6.42
C ASN A 103 11.82 -1.96 -4.92
N ASN A 104 12.86 -2.69 -4.50
CA ASN A 104 13.11 -2.96 -3.08
C ASN A 104 13.51 -1.69 -2.31
N GLY A 105 14.28 -0.79 -2.95
CA GLY A 105 14.60 0.52 -2.38
C GLY A 105 13.38 1.42 -2.27
N ASP A 106 12.59 1.52 -3.33
CA ASP A 106 11.36 2.31 -3.38
C ASP A 106 10.32 1.81 -2.35
N LEU A 107 10.20 0.49 -2.16
CA LEU A 107 9.38 -0.08 -1.08
C LEU A 107 9.88 0.34 0.31
N GLN A 108 11.20 0.41 0.51
CA GLN A 108 11.79 0.84 1.80
C GLN A 108 11.55 2.32 2.06
N ASP A 109 11.53 3.14 1.02
CA ASP A 109 11.28 4.58 1.11
C ASP A 109 9.81 4.94 1.28
N PHE A 110 8.89 3.99 1.07
CA PHE A 110 7.49 4.18 1.43
C PHE A 110 7.34 4.49 2.92
N ASP A 111 6.99 5.74 3.21
CA ASP A 111 6.66 6.24 4.54
C ASP A 111 5.14 6.24 4.71
N PRO A 112 4.58 5.29 5.49
CA PRO A 112 3.15 5.25 5.74
C PRO A 112 2.70 6.47 6.54
N GLY A 113 1.41 6.79 6.45
CA GLY A 113 0.82 7.82 7.26
C GLY A 113 0.79 7.46 8.76
N SER A 114 0.40 8.45 9.56
CA SER A 114 0.10 8.26 10.98
C SER A 114 -1.24 7.55 11.20
N GLU A 115 -1.58 7.21 12.45
CA GLU A 115 -2.89 6.65 12.80
C GLU A 115 -4.10 7.47 12.33
N LYS A 116 -3.93 8.76 11.98
CA LYS A 116 -5.00 9.68 11.56
C LYS A 116 -4.91 10.12 10.10
N THR A 117 -3.93 9.63 9.36
CA THR A 117 -3.65 10.05 7.97
C THR A 117 -3.25 8.82 7.16
N SER A 118 -3.77 8.65 5.95
CA SER A 118 -3.34 7.58 5.04
C SER A 118 -2.50 8.19 3.93
N VAL A 119 -1.40 7.54 3.55
CA VAL A 119 -0.59 7.85 2.37
C VAL A 119 -0.83 6.76 1.36
N HIS A 120 -1.28 7.11 0.15
CA HIS A 120 -1.64 6.14 -0.88
C HIS A 120 -1.25 6.59 -2.28
N PRO A 121 -0.98 5.64 -3.21
CA PRO A 121 -0.85 5.97 -4.63
C PRO A 121 -2.11 6.65 -5.18
N GLU A 122 -1.95 7.51 -6.19
CA GLU A 122 -3.06 8.29 -6.78
C GLU A 122 -4.23 7.42 -7.27
N ARG A 123 -3.94 6.21 -7.76
CA ARG A 123 -4.93 5.26 -8.28
C ARG A 123 -5.29 4.13 -7.32
N ALA A 124 -4.91 4.23 -6.04
CA ALA A 124 -5.28 3.23 -5.06
C ALA A 124 -6.81 3.18 -4.88
N HIS A 125 -7.37 1.98 -4.87
CA HIS A 125 -8.77 1.78 -4.51
C HIS A 125 -8.90 1.85 -2.99
N LEU A 126 -9.56 2.89 -2.49
CA LEU A 126 -9.72 3.14 -1.06
C LEU A 126 -11.05 2.60 -0.55
N GLU A 127 -11.04 2.03 0.65
CA GLU A 127 -12.23 1.57 1.35
C GLU A 127 -12.45 2.31 2.67
N ASP A 128 -13.72 2.52 2.99
CA ASP A 128 -14.18 3.36 4.10
C ASP A 128 -15.15 2.59 4.99
N GLY A 129 -14.70 2.26 6.21
CA GLY A 129 -15.49 1.66 7.27
C GLY A 129 -15.98 2.68 8.32
N LEU A 130 -16.52 2.21 9.45
CA LEU A 130 -16.98 3.14 10.50
C LEU A 130 -15.82 3.93 11.12
N TYR A 131 -14.81 3.19 11.59
CA TYR A 131 -13.63 3.73 12.28
C TYR A 131 -12.35 3.67 11.44
N ILE A 132 -12.23 2.75 10.49
CA ILE A 132 -11.11 2.67 9.57
C ILE A 132 -11.53 3.38 8.27
N ARG A 133 -10.69 4.27 7.75
CA ARG A 133 -10.93 5.08 6.56
C ARG A 133 -9.72 5.04 5.65
N ASP A 134 -9.94 5.34 4.38
CA ASP A 134 -8.90 5.40 3.34
C ASP A 134 -8.01 4.14 3.34
N ALA A 135 -8.58 2.99 3.70
CA ALA A 135 -7.84 1.74 3.79
C ALA A 135 -7.60 1.17 2.39
N TYR A 136 -6.38 0.75 2.11
CA TYR A 136 -6.05 0.13 0.84
C TYR A 136 -4.90 -0.86 0.96
N THR A 137 -4.75 -1.67 -0.08
CA THR A 137 -3.54 -2.44 -0.35
C THR A 137 -3.21 -2.33 -1.85
N SER A 138 -1.93 -2.31 -2.19
CA SER A 138 -1.46 -2.24 -3.58
C SER A 138 -0.23 -3.11 -3.78
N ILE A 139 -0.24 -3.88 -4.87
CA ILE A 139 0.96 -4.54 -5.38
C ILE A 139 1.80 -3.46 -6.06
N VAL A 140 3.01 -3.23 -5.55
CA VAL A 140 3.98 -2.29 -6.11
C VAL A 140 4.78 -2.98 -7.22
N ALA A 141 5.22 -4.21 -6.98
CA ALA A 141 5.95 -5.00 -7.95
C ALA A 141 5.65 -6.50 -7.80
N VAL A 142 5.71 -7.21 -8.92
CA VAL A 142 5.86 -8.66 -8.93
C VAL A 142 7.19 -8.95 -9.61
N GLN A 143 8.09 -9.63 -8.92
CA GLN A 143 9.45 -9.80 -9.41
C GLN A 143 10.02 -11.21 -9.15
N PRO A 144 10.87 -11.71 -10.07
CA PRO A 144 11.15 -11.15 -11.39
C PRO A 144 9.93 -11.24 -12.33
N SER A 145 9.73 -10.21 -13.16
CA SER A 145 8.70 -10.22 -14.20
C SER A 145 9.16 -9.56 -15.50
N THR A 146 8.54 -9.94 -16.61
CA THR A 146 8.76 -9.34 -17.93
C THR A 146 7.43 -9.10 -18.61
N VAL A 147 7.32 -8.03 -19.39
CA VAL A 147 6.15 -7.77 -20.23
C VAL A 147 6.55 -8.05 -21.68
N LEU A 148 5.84 -8.96 -22.34
CA LEU A 148 5.96 -9.20 -23.76
C LEU A 148 4.94 -8.34 -24.50
N HIS A 149 5.43 -7.46 -25.36
CA HIS A 149 4.60 -6.70 -26.29
C HIS A 149 4.53 -7.45 -27.64
N SER A 150 3.33 -7.84 -28.05
CA SER A 150 3.07 -8.55 -29.31
C SER A 150 1.90 -7.90 -30.05
N GLY A 151 2.21 -7.07 -31.04
CA GLY A 151 1.21 -6.25 -31.72
C GLY A 151 0.56 -5.25 -30.76
N ASN A 152 -0.76 -5.25 -30.66
CA ASN A 152 -1.51 -4.38 -29.74
C ASN A 152 -1.80 -5.05 -28.39
N THR A 153 -1.09 -6.12 -28.04
CA THR A 153 -1.34 -6.87 -26.81
C THR A 153 -0.05 -6.99 -26.00
N SER A 154 -0.15 -6.71 -24.70
CA SER A 154 0.92 -6.90 -23.74
C SER A 154 0.57 -8.06 -22.83
N THR A 155 1.53 -8.95 -22.54
CA THR A 155 1.36 -10.07 -21.62
C THR A 155 2.48 -10.05 -20.59
N ARG A 156 2.13 -10.00 -19.30
CA ARG A 156 3.10 -10.11 -18.21
C ARG A 156 3.40 -11.57 -17.90
N TYR A 157 4.68 -11.90 -17.80
CA TYR A 157 5.19 -13.18 -17.37
C TYR A 157 5.94 -13.00 -16.06
N ILE A 158 5.73 -13.94 -15.15
CA ILE A 158 6.45 -14.06 -13.88
C ILE A 158 7.15 -15.42 -13.86
N THR A 159 8.19 -15.55 -13.06
CA THR A 159 8.85 -16.84 -12.83
C THR A 159 7.97 -17.77 -11.99
N PRO A 160 8.26 -19.08 -11.95
CA PRO A 160 7.59 -20.01 -11.03
C PRO A 160 7.81 -19.69 -9.54
N ASP A 161 8.97 -19.11 -9.23
CA ASP A 161 9.39 -18.71 -7.89
C ASP A 161 9.76 -17.22 -7.92
N GLY A 162 9.33 -16.45 -6.93
CA GLY A 162 9.59 -15.00 -6.87
C GLY A 162 8.89 -14.35 -5.69
N GLU A 163 8.73 -13.03 -5.75
CA GLU A 163 8.13 -12.23 -4.68
C GLU A 163 7.16 -11.17 -5.22
N VAL A 164 6.27 -10.74 -4.34
CA VAL A 164 5.31 -9.66 -4.54
C VAL A 164 5.58 -8.60 -3.47
N LEU A 165 5.88 -7.39 -3.91
CA LEU A 165 6.07 -6.23 -3.05
C LEU A 165 4.74 -5.52 -2.88
N VAL A 166 4.34 -5.29 -1.63
CA VAL A 166 3.03 -4.76 -1.27
C VAL A 166 3.18 -3.59 -0.32
N ILE A 167 2.36 -2.57 -0.55
CA ILE A 167 2.10 -1.52 0.43
C ILE A 167 0.63 -1.55 0.86
N ALA A 168 0.39 -1.18 2.10
CA ALA A 168 -0.94 -0.98 2.65
C ALA A 168 -0.90 0.19 3.64
N ASP A 169 -1.95 1.00 3.64
CA ASP A 169 -2.10 2.05 4.63
C ASP A 169 -3.58 2.35 4.87
N TYR A 170 -3.84 3.07 5.96
CA TYR A 170 -5.17 3.42 6.41
C TYR A 170 -5.10 4.58 7.40
N ARG A 171 -6.26 5.13 7.75
CA ARG A 171 -6.39 6.00 8.93
C ARG A 171 -7.55 5.60 9.81
N VAL A 172 -7.47 6.00 11.07
CA VAL A 172 -8.52 5.80 12.06
C VAL A 172 -9.30 7.09 12.27
N ARG A 173 -10.60 7.03 11.98
CA ARG A 173 -11.58 8.04 12.38
C ARG A 173 -12.00 7.78 13.83
N VAL A 174 -11.50 8.60 14.73
CA VAL A 174 -11.92 8.64 16.13
C VAL A 174 -13.23 9.46 16.23
N PRO A 175 -14.25 9.00 16.99
CA PRO A 175 -15.43 9.81 17.30
C PRO A 175 -15.07 11.13 17.99
N ASP A 176 -15.92 12.14 17.84
CA ASP A 176 -15.76 13.39 18.58
C ASP A 176 -16.03 13.17 20.08
N ASP A 177 -15.26 13.86 20.92
CA ASP A 177 -15.49 13.86 22.37
C ASP A 177 -16.77 14.63 22.71
N ASP A 178 -17.57 14.10 23.64
CA ASP A 178 -18.63 14.86 24.30
C ASP A 178 -18.08 15.45 25.59
N THR A 179 -17.87 16.76 25.60
CA THR A 179 -17.32 17.51 26.73
C THR A 179 -18.37 18.33 27.48
N SER A 180 -19.65 18.15 27.14
CA SER A 180 -20.76 18.88 27.74
C SER A 180 -21.42 18.08 28.87
N GLY A 181 -22.18 18.75 29.75
CA GLY A 181 -22.98 18.03 30.76
C GLY A 181 -22.19 17.46 31.95
N SER A 182 -22.93 16.70 32.77
CA SER A 182 -22.42 15.96 33.93
C SER A 182 -21.74 14.65 33.56
N VAL A 183 -21.97 14.14 32.36
CA VAL A 183 -21.34 12.94 31.81
C VAL A 183 -20.65 13.33 30.52
N ARG A 184 -19.37 13.03 30.42
CA ARG A 184 -18.52 13.34 29.27
C ARG A 184 -17.95 12.06 28.70
N HIS A 185 -17.80 12.02 27.39
CA HIS A 185 -17.25 10.88 26.67
C HIS A 185 -15.99 11.32 25.95
N HIS A 186 -14.88 10.63 26.21
CA HIS A 186 -13.63 10.84 25.48
C HIS A 186 -13.28 9.59 24.68
N TRP A 187 -12.81 9.79 23.45
CA TRP A 187 -12.38 8.74 22.56
C TRP A 187 -10.91 8.93 22.19
N SER A 188 -10.17 7.83 22.19
CA SER A 188 -8.79 7.82 21.72
C SER A 188 -8.48 6.51 21.01
N ILE A 189 -7.40 6.50 20.23
CA ILE A 189 -6.88 5.28 19.63
C ILE A 189 -6.08 4.57 20.73
N ALA A 190 -6.41 3.30 20.98
CA ALA A 190 -5.70 2.47 21.94
C ALA A 190 -4.59 1.67 21.26
N ASP A 191 -4.88 1.14 20.07
CA ASP A 191 -3.97 0.30 19.29
C ASP A 191 -4.48 0.25 17.85
N THR A 192 -3.58 0.17 16.87
CA THR A 192 -3.97 0.03 15.47
C THR A 192 -2.83 -0.57 14.66
N ALA A 193 -3.15 -1.45 13.70
CA ALA A 193 -2.15 -2.12 12.87
C ALA A 193 -2.73 -2.61 11.54
N VAL A 194 -1.86 -2.69 10.52
CA VAL A 194 -2.04 -3.69 9.44
C VAL A 194 -1.65 -5.05 10.03
N ASP A 195 -2.65 -5.83 10.42
CA ASP A 195 -2.48 -7.08 11.19
C ASP A 195 -1.94 -8.22 10.31
N THR A 196 -2.48 -8.35 9.10
CA THR A 196 -2.01 -9.34 8.12
C THR A 196 -2.04 -8.79 6.71
N VAL A 197 -1.08 -9.17 5.88
CA VAL A 197 -1.06 -9.01 4.43
C VAL A 197 -0.85 -10.38 3.81
N VAL A 198 -1.81 -10.87 3.03
CA VAL A 198 -1.85 -12.24 2.53
C VAL A 198 -1.74 -12.25 1.02
N LEU A 199 -0.74 -12.96 0.48
CA LEU A 199 -0.65 -13.29 -0.93
C LEU A 199 -1.34 -14.62 -1.19
N GLN A 200 -2.21 -14.65 -2.19
CA GLN A 200 -2.98 -15.86 -2.53
C GLN A 200 -3.27 -15.97 -4.02
N THR A 201 -3.56 -17.20 -4.44
CA THR A 201 -4.23 -17.49 -5.72
C THR A 201 -5.72 -17.71 -5.46
N ASP A 202 -6.50 -17.94 -6.53
CA ASP A 202 -7.91 -18.35 -6.41
C ASP A 202 -8.13 -19.62 -5.57
N SER A 203 -7.07 -20.41 -5.32
CA SER A 203 -7.17 -21.75 -4.76
C SER A 203 -6.46 -21.94 -3.41
N TRP A 204 -5.45 -21.15 -3.08
CA TRP A 204 -4.71 -21.24 -1.81
C TRP A 204 -3.90 -19.99 -1.49
N VAL A 205 -3.58 -19.84 -0.20
CA VAL A 205 -2.63 -18.85 0.33
C VAL A 205 -1.20 -19.28 0.00
N LEU A 206 -0.40 -18.35 -0.53
CA LEU A 206 1.00 -18.54 -0.90
C LEU A 206 1.93 -18.11 0.24
N ASP A 207 1.71 -16.92 0.79
CA ASP A 207 2.51 -16.35 1.87
C ASP A 207 1.73 -15.28 2.64
N ALA A 208 2.23 -14.90 3.81
CA ALA A 208 1.64 -13.85 4.63
C ALA A 208 2.68 -13.10 5.45
N ASP A 209 2.46 -11.79 5.59
CA ASP A 209 3.27 -10.87 6.38
C ASP A 209 2.36 -9.89 7.14
N ARG A 210 2.92 -8.82 7.69
CA ARG A 210 2.23 -7.80 8.50
C ARG A 210 2.90 -6.44 8.35
N GLY A 211 2.14 -5.39 8.64
CA GLY A 211 2.60 -4.01 8.54
C GLY A 211 2.32 -3.36 7.19
N HIS A 212 2.73 -2.11 7.07
CA HIS A 212 2.42 -1.24 5.92
C HIS A 212 3.23 -1.57 4.66
N ARG A 213 4.32 -2.33 4.81
CA ARG A 213 5.22 -2.77 3.74
C ARG A 213 5.41 -4.26 3.91
N SER A 214 5.23 -5.02 2.83
CA SER A 214 5.39 -6.47 2.86
C SER A 214 6.08 -6.97 1.60
N THR A 215 6.94 -7.97 1.79
CA THR A 215 7.56 -8.75 0.73
C THR A 215 7.07 -10.18 0.88
N LEU A 216 6.24 -10.64 -0.06
CA LEU A 216 5.54 -11.92 0.02
C LEU A 216 6.10 -12.87 -1.04
N GLU A 217 6.57 -14.05 -0.63
CA GLU A 217 7.16 -15.02 -1.53
C GLU A 217 6.10 -15.92 -2.19
N TYR A 218 6.37 -16.40 -3.40
CA TYR A 218 5.64 -17.51 -4.01
C TYR A 218 6.62 -18.51 -4.62
N ARG A 219 6.22 -19.79 -4.65
CA ARG A 219 7.04 -20.87 -5.20
C ARG A 219 6.21 -21.88 -5.96
N GLY A 220 6.80 -22.47 -7.00
CA GLY A 220 6.23 -23.55 -7.79
C GLY A 220 4.97 -23.16 -8.57
N LEU A 221 4.78 -21.89 -8.91
CA LEU A 221 3.68 -21.46 -9.75
C LEU A 221 3.82 -22.04 -11.16
N SER A 222 2.71 -22.42 -11.75
CA SER A 222 2.67 -22.97 -13.11
C SER A 222 1.42 -22.54 -13.86
N GLY A 223 1.55 -22.33 -15.16
CA GLY A 223 0.45 -21.83 -15.99
C GLY A 223 0.09 -20.37 -15.70
N ALA A 224 -1.07 -19.93 -16.19
CA ALA A 224 -1.60 -18.60 -15.88
C ALA A 224 -2.11 -18.57 -14.44
N GLN A 225 -1.68 -17.57 -13.68
CA GLN A 225 -2.03 -17.40 -12.27
C GLN A 225 -2.54 -15.98 -12.03
N ASN A 226 -3.60 -15.85 -11.25
CA ASN A 226 -4.06 -14.58 -10.71
C ASN A 226 -3.54 -14.46 -9.28
N LEU A 227 -2.56 -13.58 -9.07
CA LEU A 227 -2.07 -13.24 -7.75
C LEU A 227 -2.98 -12.17 -7.15
N THR A 228 -3.50 -12.44 -5.95
CA THR A 228 -4.35 -11.53 -5.19
C THR A 228 -3.68 -11.25 -3.86
N VAL A 229 -3.74 -10.00 -3.42
CA VAL A 229 -3.26 -9.58 -2.11
C VAL A 229 -4.43 -9.04 -1.30
N GLU A 230 -4.50 -9.44 -0.03
CA GLU A 230 -5.51 -8.99 0.91
C GLU A 230 -4.85 -8.49 2.20
N ALA A 231 -5.20 -7.29 2.64
CA ALA A 231 -4.70 -6.71 3.88
C ALA A 231 -5.83 -6.60 4.91
N THR A 232 -5.60 -7.08 6.13
CA THR A 232 -6.50 -6.89 7.26
C THR A 232 -5.94 -5.80 8.16
N VAL A 233 -6.72 -4.74 8.37
CA VAL A 233 -6.40 -3.67 9.31
C VAL A 233 -7.21 -3.87 10.58
N THR A 234 -6.63 -3.60 11.73
CA THR A 234 -7.35 -3.60 13.00
C THR A 234 -7.14 -2.27 13.72
N ALA A 235 -8.19 -1.75 14.35
CA ALA A 235 -8.14 -0.52 15.12
C ALA A 235 -8.95 -0.68 16.41
N ARG A 236 -8.31 -0.49 17.55
CA ARG A 236 -8.94 -0.51 18.87
C ARG A 236 -9.08 0.91 19.37
N LEU A 237 -10.31 1.31 19.69
CA LEU A 237 -10.59 2.60 20.32
C LEU A 237 -10.77 2.43 21.82
N ARG A 238 -10.23 3.38 22.58
CA ARG A 238 -10.55 3.54 24.00
C ARG A 238 -11.67 4.56 24.13
N HIS A 239 -12.74 4.15 24.80
CA HIS A 239 -13.81 5.03 25.24
C HIS A 239 -13.69 5.22 26.74
N GLU A 240 -13.55 6.47 27.18
CA GLU A 240 -13.52 6.85 28.59
C GLU A 240 -14.78 7.65 28.91
N THR A 241 -15.52 7.23 29.93
CA THR A 241 -16.66 8.00 30.44
C THR A 241 -16.26 8.71 31.72
N ARG A 242 -16.46 10.02 31.75
CA ARG A 242 -16.19 10.86 32.93
C ARG A 242 -17.49 11.37 33.50
N THR A 243 -17.76 11.09 34.77
CA THR A 243 -18.96 11.57 35.46
C THR A 243 -18.58 12.54 36.57
N CYS A 244 -19.18 13.73 36.55
CA CYS A 244 -19.01 14.73 37.60
C CYS A 244 -19.98 14.46 38.74
N THR A 245 -19.46 14.38 39.97
CA THR A 245 -20.27 14.15 41.18
C THR A 245 -21.13 15.35 41.56
N ASP A 246 -20.65 16.57 41.28
CA ASP A 246 -21.30 17.83 41.67
C ASP A 246 -21.45 18.78 40.46
N TYR A 247 -22.28 18.36 39.50
CA TYR A 247 -22.53 19.14 38.29
C TYR A 247 -23.60 20.21 38.50
N ASN A 248 -23.26 21.45 38.16
CA ASN A 248 -24.18 22.57 38.16
C ASN A 248 -24.79 22.75 36.77
N SER A 249 -26.03 22.28 36.60
CA SER A 249 -26.75 22.34 35.32
C SER A 249 -27.09 23.77 34.85
N THR A 250 -27.08 24.75 35.75
CA THR A 250 -27.49 26.13 35.43
C THR A 250 -26.38 26.90 34.71
N ILE A 251 -25.12 26.66 35.09
CA ILE A 251 -23.94 27.34 34.52
C ILE A 251 -23.04 26.41 33.70
N GLY A 252 -23.36 25.11 33.63
CA GLY A 252 -22.63 24.14 32.82
C GLY A 252 -21.25 23.78 33.36
N SER A 253 -21.07 23.83 34.69
CA SER A 253 -19.78 23.61 35.35
C SER A 253 -19.81 22.39 36.28
N CYS A 254 -18.65 21.78 36.48
CA CYS A 254 -18.43 20.77 37.51
C CYS A 254 -17.67 21.42 38.67
N GLU A 255 -18.23 21.36 39.88
CA GLU A 255 -17.57 21.85 41.11
C GLU A 255 -16.93 20.71 41.92
N GLY A 256 -17.25 19.46 41.57
CA GLY A 256 -16.76 18.23 42.20
C GLY A 256 -15.63 17.54 41.44
N SER A 257 -15.35 16.29 41.79
CA SER A 257 -14.38 15.45 41.07
C SER A 257 -15.02 14.79 39.85
N TRP A 258 -14.18 14.48 38.86
CA TRP A 258 -14.54 13.60 37.74
C TRP A 258 -14.13 12.17 38.10
N GLU A 259 -15.11 11.28 38.14
CA GLU A 259 -14.88 9.83 38.19
C GLU A 259 -14.74 9.32 36.75
N THR A 260 -13.75 8.46 36.52
CA THR A 260 -13.44 7.87 35.22
C THR A 260 -13.78 6.37 35.23
N GLU A 261 -14.55 5.93 34.23
CA GLU A 261 -14.80 4.52 33.89
C GLU A 261 -14.26 4.19 32.49
#